data_AF-A0A2G2IAC5-F1
#
_entry.id   AF-A0A2G2IAC5-F1
#
_cell.length_a   1.000
_cell.length_b   1.000
_cell.length_c   1.000
_cell.angle_alpha   90.00
_cell.angle_beta   90.00
_cell.angle_gamma   90.00
#
_symmetry.space_group_name_H-M   'P 1'
#
loop_
_entity.id
_entity.type
_entity.pdbx_description
1 polymer ?
#
loop_
_entity_poly.entity_id
_entity_poly.type
_entity_poly.pdbx_seq_one_letter_code
_entity_poly.pdbx_strand_id
1 'polypeptide(L)'
;MKSAMLTSRGIKGLSIQIEPKPIRPKKWATVKLFASSINRVDLYMRDNGNGIKHSLPLILGVDGIVEVVEVGKNSNWGQSNIIPCRILFCLQILHLG
;
A
#
# COMPACT_ATOMS: atom_id res chain seq x y z
N MET A 1 -8.67 2.10 -9.18
CA MET A 1 -8.75 2.38 -7.73
C MET A 1 -8.18 3.76 -7.45
N LYS A 2 -8.70 4.49 -6.46
CA LYS A 2 -8.10 5.76 -6.03
C LYS A 2 -6.87 5.49 -5.17
N SER A 3 -5.82 6.28 -5.32
CA SER A 3 -4.58 6.13 -4.53
C SER A 3 -3.93 7.48 -4.23
N ALA A 4 -3.19 7.59 -3.13
CA ALA A 4 -2.35 8.74 -2.80
C ALA A 4 -0.95 8.53 -3.42
N MET A 5 -0.75 9.07 -4.62
CA MET A 5 0.42 8.83 -5.45
C MET A 5 1.45 9.96 -5.30
N LEU A 6 2.68 9.59 -4.97
CA LEU A 6 3.85 10.46 -4.95
C LEU A 6 4.63 10.29 -6.26
N THR A 7 4.70 11.33 -7.09
CA THR A 7 5.41 11.31 -8.38
C THR A 7 6.73 12.08 -8.35
N SER A 8 6.86 13.04 -7.43
CA SER A 8 8.10 13.75 -7.11
C SER A 8 8.18 14.00 -5.60
N ARG A 9 9.35 14.36 -5.06
CA ARG A 9 9.48 14.68 -3.63
C ARG A 9 8.90 16.06 -3.31
N GLY A 10 8.48 16.24 -2.07
CA GLY A 10 7.90 17.47 -1.53
C GLY A 10 6.38 17.57 -1.73
N ILE A 11 5.80 18.63 -1.17
CA ILE A 11 4.34 18.77 -1.04
C ILE A 11 3.59 18.74 -2.38
N LYS A 12 4.21 19.23 -3.47
CA LYS A 12 3.59 19.28 -4.80
C LYS A 12 3.59 17.93 -5.53
N GLY A 13 4.38 16.97 -5.05
CA GLY A 13 4.51 15.67 -5.70
C GLY A 13 3.45 14.65 -5.31
N LEU A 14 2.64 14.95 -4.29
CA LEU A 14 1.58 14.06 -3.79
C LEU A 14 0.22 14.47 -4.32
N SER A 15 -0.47 13.55 -4.99
CA SER A 15 -1.83 13.77 -5.50
C SER A 15 -2.70 12.52 -5.42
N ILE A 16 -4.02 12.70 -5.44
CA ILE A 16 -4.94 11.57 -5.60
C ILE A 16 -5.02 11.20 -7.08
N GLN A 17 -4.73 9.94 -7.41
CA GLN A 17 -4.77 9.41 -8.77
C GLN A 17 -5.72 8.21 -8.89
N ILE A 18 -6.14 7.92 -10.12
CA ILE A 18 -6.94 6.75 -10.47
C ILE A 18 -6.02 5.75 -11.18
N GLU A 19 -5.77 4.62 -10.53
CA GLU A 19 -4.88 3.56 -11.01
C GLU A 19 -5.67 2.34 -11.48
N PRO A 20 -5.13 1.49 -12.37
CA PRO A 20 -5.68 0.16 -12.60
C PRO A 20 -5.67 -0.66 -11.30
N LYS A 21 -6.50 -1.72 -11.25
CA LYS A 21 -6.44 -2.69 -10.16
C LYS A 21 -5.06 -3.39 -10.19
N PRO A 22 -4.36 -3.56 -9.05
CA PRO A 22 -3.04 -4.15 -9.04
C PRO A 22 -3.09 -5.63 -9.44
N ILE A 23 -2.03 -6.08 -10.12
CA ILE A 23 -1.85 -7.47 -10.50
C ILE A 23 -1.17 -8.20 -9.34
N ARG A 24 -1.89 -9.13 -8.73
CA ARG A 24 -1.45 -9.91 -7.56
C ARG A 24 -0.55 -11.09 -7.97
N PRO A 25 0.69 -11.21 -7.44
CA PRO A 25 1.49 -12.41 -7.61
C PRO A 25 0.93 -13.62 -6.86
N LYS A 26 1.37 -14.83 -7.25
CA LYS A 26 0.79 -16.11 -6.78
C LYS A 26 0.73 -16.27 -5.26
N LYS A 27 1.77 -15.84 -4.53
CA LYS A 27 1.88 -15.93 -3.06
C LYS A 27 1.54 -14.60 -2.37
N TRP A 28 0.58 -13.86 -2.87
CA TRP A 28 0.18 -12.59 -2.28
C TRP A 28 -1.33 -12.54 -2.16
N ALA A 29 -1.84 -11.61 -1.36
CA ALA A 29 -3.27 -11.33 -1.22
C ALA A 29 -3.62 -9.93 -1.76
N THR A 30 -4.79 -9.82 -2.38
CA THR A 30 -5.41 -8.51 -2.68
C THR A 30 -6.27 -8.14 -1.49
N VAL A 31 -6.19 -6.87 -1.09
CA VAL A 31 -7.00 -6.35 0.00
C VAL A 31 -7.82 -5.15 -0.45
N LYS A 32 -8.95 -4.92 0.23
CA LYS A 32 -9.74 -3.70 0.15
C LYS A 32 -9.46 -2.88 1.40
N LEU A 33 -8.92 -1.68 1.21
CA LEU A 33 -8.65 -0.73 2.28
C LEU A 33 -9.92 0.03 2.66
N PHE A 34 -10.29 0.03 3.95
CA PHE A 34 -11.39 0.84 4.48
C PHE A 34 -10.90 2.19 5.01
N ALA A 35 -9.80 2.16 5.76
CA ALA A 35 -9.21 3.34 6.38
C ALA A 35 -7.70 3.13 6.52
N SER A 36 -6.96 4.23 6.47
CA SER A 36 -5.52 4.28 6.68
C SER A 36 -5.21 5.50 7.54
N SER A 37 -4.15 5.43 8.35
CA SER A 37 -3.68 6.57 9.13
C SER A 37 -2.54 7.29 8.40
N ILE A 38 -2.26 8.52 8.81
CA ILE A 38 -1.08 9.25 8.35
C ILE A 38 0.02 9.06 9.39
N ASN A 39 1.17 8.59 8.94
CA ASN A 39 2.34 8.34 9.77
C ASN A 39 3.47 9.30 9.44
N ARG A 40 4.42 9.45 10.38
CA ARG A 40 5.65 10.22 10.14
C ARG A 40 6.47 9.66 8.97
N VAL A 41 6.42 8.35 8.75
CA VAL A 41 7.11 7.70 7.62
C VAL A 41 6.55 8.17 6.29
N ASP A 42 5.25 8.50 6.19
CA ASP A 42 4.65 9.00 4.96
C ASP A 42 5.19 10.40 4.62
N LEU A 43 5.31 11.27 5.63
CA LEU A 43 5.91 12.60 5.48
C LEU A 43 7.40 12.52 5.12
N TYR A 44 8.12 11.63 5.80
CA TYR A 44 9.52 11.35 5.51
C TYR A 44 9.71 10.86 4.06
N MET A 45 8.87 9.94 3.59
CA MET A 45 8.90 9.46 2.20
C MET A 45 8.49 10.54 1.20
N ARG A 46 7.50 11.38 1.53
CA ARG A 46 7.11 12.52 0.69
C ARG A 46 8.29 13.47 0.50
N ASP A 47 8.99 13.83 1.57
CA ASP A 47 9.93 14.94 1.53
C ASP A 47 11.36 14.55 1.14
N ASN A 48 11.91 13.42 1.61
CA ASN A 48 13.28 13.03 1.27
C ASN A 48 13.48 11.54 0.94
N GLY A 49 12.96 10.61 1.75
CA GLY A 49 13.29 9.17 1.65
C GLY A 49 14.78 8.85 1.90
N ASN A 50 15.50 9.65 2.68
CA ASN A 50 16.95 9.49 2.88
C ASN A 50 17.32 8.30 3.78
N GLY A 51 17.89 7.25 3.18
CA GLY A 51 18.34 6.04 3.90
C GLY A 51 17.47 4.81 3.63
N ILE A 52 16.28 4.98 3.03
CA ILE A 52 15.42 3.90 2.54
C ILE A 52 14.92 4.30 1.15
N LYS A 53 15.51 3.72 0.10
CA LYS A 53 15.23 4.10 -1.29
C LYS A 53 14.01 3.35 -1.85
N HIS A 54 12.89 4.04 -1.98
CA HIS A 54 11.79 3.64 -2.85
C HIS A 54 11.79 4.48 -4.12
N SER A 55 11.67 3.81 -5.27
CA SER A 55 11.51 4.45 -6.57
C SER A 55 10.16 5.18 -6.64
N LEU A 56 10.17 6.32 -7.32
CA LEU A 56 8.94 7.00 -7.73
C LEU A 56 8.51 6.47 -9.12
N PRO A 57 7.21 6.44 -9.44
CA PRO A 57 6.09 6.84 -8.59
C PRO A 57 5.79 5.85 -7.45
N LEU A 58 5.31 6.34 -6.31
CA LEU A 58 5.07 5.56 -5.10
C LEU A 58 3.69 5.87 -4.49
N ILE A 59 2.91 4.85 -4.17
CA ILE A 59 1.68 5.03 -3.39
C ILE A 59 2.04 5.04 -1.89
N LEU A 60 1.66 6.12 -1.19
CA LEU A 60 1.96 6.34 0.23
C LEU A 60 0.90 5.78 1.18
N GLY A 61 1.33 5.35 2.37
CA GLY A 61 0.51 4.79 3.44
C GLY A 61 1.10 3.46 3.91
N VAL A 62 1.34 3.32 5.22
CA VAL A 62 2.01 2.14 5.82
C VAL A 62 1.08 1.25 6.64
N ASP A 63 -0.09 1.77 7.04
CA ASP A 63 -1.05 1.03 7.86
C ASP A 63 -2.50 1.25 7.45
N GLY A 64 -3.38 0.37 7.90
CA GLY A 64 -4.81 0.52 7.69
C GLY A 64 -5.64 -0.67 8.14
N ILE A 65 -6.96 -0.50 8.07
CA ILE A 65 -7.93 -1.58 8.24
C ILE A 65 -8.32 -2.08 6.86
N VAL A 66 -8.15 -3.39 6.65
CA VAL A 66 -8.34 -4.00 5.33
C VAL A 66 -9.21 -5.25 5.41
N GLU A 67 -9.95 -5.52 4.35
CA GLU A 67 -10.57 -6.82 4.08
C GLU A 67 -9.74 -7.59 3.06
N VAL A 68 -9.46 -8.86 3.33
CA VAL A 68 -8.81 -9.76 2.37
C VAL A 68 -9.84 -10.20 1.33
N VAL A 69 -9.79 -9.60 0.14
CA VAL A 69 -10.77 -9.88 -0.93
C VAL A 69 -10.39 -11.08 -1.79
N GLU A 70 -9.10 -11.36 -1.94
CA GLU A 70 -8.61 -12.45 -2.77
C GLU A 70 -7.27 -12.95 -2.24
N VAL A 71 -7.13 -14.26 -2.18
CA VAL A 71 -5.90 -14.92 -1.72
C VAL A 71 -5.24 -15.73 -2.83
N GLY A 72 -3.93 -15.78 -2.77
CA GLY A 72 -3.13 -16.64 -3.64
C GLY A 72 -3.20 -18.11 -3.28
N LYS A 73 -2.90 -18.97 -4.26
CA LYS A 73 -2.70 -20.40 -3.98
C LYS A 73 -1.59 -20.54 -2.94
N ASN A 74 -1.83 -21.40 -1.94
CA ASN A 74 -0.93 -21.65 -0.81
C ASN A 74 -0.69 -20.44 0.11
N SER A 75 -1.67 -19.54 0.24
CA SER A 75 -1.63 -18.52 1.30
C SER A 75 -2.22 -19.05 2.60
N ASN A 76 -1.67 -18.61 3.74
CA ASN A 76 -2.23 -18.90 5.07
C ASN A 76 -3.35 -17.92 5.50
N TRP A 77 -3.85 -17.08 4.58
CA TRP A 77 -4.87 -16.08 4.88
C TRP A 77 -6.27 -16.62 4.60
N GLY A 78 -7.21 -16.38 5.51
CA GLY A 78 -8.63 -16.56 5.24
C GLY A 78 -9.18 -15.42 4.39
N GLN A 79 -9.92 -15.75 3.35
CA GLN A 79 -10.66 -14.77 2.54
C GLN A 79 -11.81 -14.16 3.38
N SER A 80 -12.16 -12.91 3.11
CA SER A 80 -13.22 -12.15 3.79
C SER A 80 -12.93 -11.78 5.26
N ASN A 81 -11.66 -11.85 5.68
CA ASN A 81 -11.25 -11.38 7.01
C ASN A 81 -10.96 -9.88 7.00
N ILE A 82 -11.51 -9.15 7.97
CA ILE A 82 -11.14 -7.76 8.28
C ILE A 82 -10.04 -7.76 9.33
N ILE A 83 -8.89 -7.19 8.99
CA ILE A 83 -7.71 -7.20 9.86
C ILE A 83 -6.99 -5.85 9.88
N PRO A 84 -6.38 -5.47 11.02
CA PRO A 84 -5.41 -4.38 11.05
C PRO A 84 -4.14 -4.82 10.33
N CYS A 85 -3.69 -4.02 9.37
CA CYS A 85 -2.47 -4.28 8.61
C CYS A 85 -1.46 -3.17 8.86
N ARG A 86 -0.30 -3.52 9.43
CA ARG A 86 0.77 -2.57 9.83
C ARG A 86 1.98 -2.53 8.89
N ILE A 87 1.94 -3.28 7.79
CA ILE A 87 3.02 -3.33 6.80
C ILE A 87 2.40 -3.25 5.40
N LEU A 88 1.92 -2.06 5.02
CA LEU A 88 1.67 -1.74 3.62
C LEU A 88 2.85 -0.92 3.09
N PHE A 89 4.00 -1.53 2.85
CA PHE A 89 4.97 -0.85 1.99
C PHE A 89 4.49 -1.00 0.55
N CYS A 90 3.98 0.10 -0.02
CA CYS A 90 3.32 0.16 -1.33
C CYS A 90 1.94 -0.55 -1.31
N LEU A 91 0.90 0.27 -1.27
CA LEU A 91 -0.53 -0.03 -1.05
C LEU A 91 -1.23 -1.02 -2.00
N GLN A 92 -0.52 -1.91 -2.64
CA GLN A 92 -1.07 -2.70 -3.73
C GLN A 92 -1.27 -4.16 -3.34
N ILE A 93 -0.39 -4.75 -2.53
CA ILE A 93 -0.35 -6.22 -2.39
C ILE A 93 0.39 -6.60 -1.07
N LEU A 94 -0.08 -7.62 -0.34
CA LEU A 94 0.65 -8.15 0.83
C LEU A 94 1.55 -9.33 0.47
N HIS A 95 2.85 -9.22 0.73
CA HIS A 95 3.81 -10.32 0.52
C HIS A 95 3.70 -11.35 1.63
N LEU A 96 3.62 -12.62 1.24
CA LEU A 96 3.60 -13.75 2.16
C LEU A 96 5.04 -14.24 2.37
N GLY A 97 5.63 -13.85 3.50
CA GLY A 97 6.75 -14.56 4.11
C GLY A 97 6.26 -15.85 4.74
#